data_AF-A0A0Q6P6S8-F1
#
_entry.id   AF-A0A0Q6P6S8-F1
#
_cell.length_a   1.000
_cell.length_b   1.000
_cell.length_c   1.000
_cell.angle_alpha   90.00
_cell.angle_beta   90.00
_cell.angle_gamma   90.00
#
_symmetry.space_group_name_H-M   'P 1'
#
loop_
_entity.id
_entity.type
_entity.pdbx_description
1 polymer ?
#
loop_
_entity_poly.entity_id
_entity_poly.type
_entity_poly.pdbx_seq_one_letter_code
_entity_poly.pdbx_strand_id
1 'polypeptide(L)'
;MFRRLVAAAIVMLASPAIARSVDAKFIGSVDLQQFRCTETVSSFVHRICYDAAESRVIVLLRETFYQYCNVDPGTVAAWLGADSKGRFYNQNIKSNAVDGRFDCR
;
A
#
# COMPACT_ATOMS: atom_id res chain seq x y z
N MET A 1 59.17 9.33 -9.57
CA MET A 1 57.96 9.90 -8.95
C MET A 1 56.79 9.76 -9.91
N PHE A 2 55.89 8.78 -9.74
CA PHE A 2 54.60 8.75 -10.45
C PHE A 2 53.52 8.37 -9.45
N ARG A 3 52.85 9.39 -8.90
CA ARG A 3 51.79 9.25 -7.91
C ARG A 3 50.49 8.96 -8.66
N ARG A 4 50.14 7.68 -8.81
CA ARG A 4 48.84 7.28 -9.39
C ARG A 4 47.74 7.69 -8.42
N LEU A 5 46.98 8.73 -8.78
CA LEU A 5 45.75 9.10 -8.09
C LEU A 5 44.67 8.09 -8.50
N VAL A 6 44.34 7.16 -7.60
CA VAL A 6 43.18 6.27 -7.76
C VAL A 6 41.96 7.09 -7.35
N ALA A 7 41.14 7.49 -8.32
CA ALA A 7 39.86 8.13 -8.06
C ALA A 7 38.86 7.05 -7.59
N ALA A 8 38.50 7.06 -6.31
CA ALA A 8 37.44 6.22 -5.77
C ALA A 8 36.07 6.83 -6.14
N ALA A 9 35.36 6.22 -7.08
CA ALA A 9 33.99 6.58 -7.40
C ALA A 9 33.03 6.05 -6.32
N ILE A 10 32.51 6.95 -5.48
CA ILE A 10 31.46 6.63 -4.51
C ILE A 10 30.13 6.59 -5.26
N VAL A 11 29.61 5.38 -5.51
CA VAL A 11 28.28 5.19 -6.07
C VAL A 11 27.26 5.36 -4.94
N MET A 12 26.54 6.48 -4.93
CA MET A 12 25.39 6.68 -4.04
C MET A 12 24.22 5.85 -4.58
N LEU A 13 23.91 4.75 -3.90
CA LEU A 13 22.70 3.96 -4.16
C LEU A 13 21.49 4.77 -3.66
N ALA A 14 20.80 5.46 -4.57
CA ALA A 14 19.53 6.10 -4.26
C ALA A 14 18.50 5.01 -3.90
N SER A 15 18.07 4.97 -2.64
CA SER A 15 16.96 4.12 -2.22
C SER A 15 15.64 4.76 -2.68
N PRO A 16 14.67 3.99 -3.20
CA PRO A 16 13.36 4.53 -3.52
C PRO A 16 12.72 5.08 -2.24
N ALA A 17 12.42 6.37 -2.22
CA ALA A 17 11.70 7.00 -1.13
C ALA A 17 10.25 6.53 -1.16
N ILE A 18 9.89 5.59 -0.30
CA ILE A 18 8.49 5.27 -0.04
C ILE A 18 7.89 6.47 0.69
N ALA A 19 6.82 7.05 0.14
CA ALA A 19 6.09 8.11 0.80
C ALA A 19 5.64 7.63 2.19
N ARG A 20 6.16 8.31 3.23
CA ARG A 20 5.89 7.96 4.62
C ARG A 20 4.44 8.25 5.01
N SER A 21 3.81 9.23 4.35
CA SER A 21 2.41 9.57 4.57
C SER A 21 1.67 9.68 3.25
N VAL A 22 0.37 9.38 3.27
CA VAL A 22 -0.53 9.55 2.11
C VAL A 22 -1.86 10.15 2.54
N ASP A 23 -2.48 10.91 1.64
CA ASP A 23 -3.82 11.43 1.86
C ASP A 23 -4.87 10.40 1.43
N ALA A 24 -5.51 9.78 2.42
CA ALA A 24 -6.62 8.88 2.22
C ALA A 24 -7.95 9.64 2.20
N LYS A 25 -8.79 9.29 1.23
CA LYS A 25 -10.09 9.92 1.05
C LYS A 25 -10.93 9.82 2.32
N PHE A 26 -11.60 10.92 2.67
CA PHE A 26 -12.50 11.09 3.82
C PHE A 26 -11.85 11.13 5.21
N ILE A 27 -10.57 10.78 5.35
CA ILE A 27 -9.87 10.80 6.65
C ILE A 27 -8.63 11.70 6.67
N GLY A 28 -8.07 12.04 5.50
CA GLY A 28 -6.89 12.89 5.39
C GLY A 28 -5.58 12.12 5.46
N SER A 29 -4.54 12.76 5.99
CA SER A 29 -3.18 12.22 6.00
C SER A 29 -3.04 11.01 6.93
N VAL A 30 -2.46 9.94 6.42
CA VAL A 30 -2.17 8.70 7.15
C VAL A 30 -0.68 8.41 7.08
N ASP A 31 -0.03 8.22 8.23
CA ASP A 31 1.34 7.71 8.31
C ASP A 31 1.37 6.20 8.05
N LEU A 32 2.17 5.79 7.07
CA LEU A 32 2.35 4.41 6.63
C LEU A 32 3.52 3.70 7.33
N GLN A 33 4.21 4.34 8.28
CA GLN A 33 5.38 3.77 8.95
C GLN A 33 5.13 2.36 9.53
N GLN A 34 3.95 2.14 10.10
CA GLN A 34 3.55 0.85 10.69
C GLN A 34 3.00 -0.15 9.67
N PHE A 35 2.68 0.29 8.45
CA PHE A 35 2.09 -0.54 7.42
C PHE A 35 3.14 -1.34 6.64
N ARG A 36 2.75 -2.54 6.22
CA ARG A 36 3.46 -3.33 5.21
C ARG A 36 2.79 -3.11 3.85
N CYS A 37 3.44 -2.38 2.97
CA CYS A 37 2.94 -2.03 1.65
C CYS A 37 3.48 -2.96 0.56
N THR A 38 2.59 -3.41 -0.32
CA THR A 38 2.92 -4.18 -1.52
C THR A 38 2.34 -3.47 -2.74
N GLU A 39 3.21 -3.10 -3.68
CA GLU A 39 2.79 -2.67 -5.02
C GLU A 39 2.26 -3.87 -5.80
N THR A 40 1.21 -3.67 -6.59
CA THR A 40 0.50 -4.74 -7.29
C THR A 40 0.44 -4.50 -8.79
N VAL A 41 0.48 -5.58 -9.58
CA VAL A 41 0.28 -5.50 -11.03
C VAL A 41 -1.23 -5.56 -11.33
N SER A 42 -1.91 -4.42 -11.23
CA SER A 42 -3.34 -4.31 -11.57
C SER A 42 -3.66 -2.90 -12.08
N SER A 43 -4.62 -2.78 -12.99
CA SER A 43 -5.03 -1.48 -13.54
C SER A 43 -5.91 -0.66 -12.59
N PHE A 44 -6.40 -1.26 -11.50
CA PHE A 44 -7.35 -0.64 -10.59
C PHE A 44 -6.85 -0.55 -9.15
N VAL A 45 -6.43 -1.67 -8.55
CA VAL A 45 -5.73 -1.68 -7.25
C VAL A 45 -4.24 -1.58 -7.56
N HIS A 46 -3.57 -0.50 -7.15
CA HIS A 46 -2.14 -0.30 -7.45
C HIS A 46 -1.27 -0.68 -6.26
N ARG A 47 -1.74 -0.42 -5.04
CA ARG A 47 -0.99 -0.68 -3.81
C ARG A 47 -1.91 -1.14 -2.69
N ILE A 48 -1.47 -2.12 -1.92
CA ILE A 48 -2.14 -2.56 -0.69
C ILE A 48 -1.16 -2.44 0.47
N CYS A 49 -1.51 -1.64 1.47
CA CYS A 49 -0.76 -1.45 2.70
C CYS A 49 -1.56 -2.03 3.86
N TYR A 50 -0.98 -2.93 4.63
CA TYR A 50 -1.65 -3.56 5.77
C TYR A 50 -0.91 -3.32 7.08
N ASP A 51 -1.66 -2.88 8.08
CA ASP A 51 -1.26 -2.86 9.48
C ASP A 51 -1.97 -4.01 10.21
N ALA A 52 -1.20 -5.03 10.59
CA ALA A 52 -1.72 -6.20 11.28
C ALA A 52 -2.08 -5.92 12.74
N ALA A 53 -1.46 -4.92 13.38
CA ALA A 53 -1.74 -4.58 14.77
C ALA A 53 -3.15 -3.97 14.91
N GLU A 54 -3.55 -3.16 13.93
CA GLU A 54 -4.84 -2.48 13.90
C GLU A 54 -5.86 -3.12 12.94
N SER A 55 -5.48 -4.21 12.25
CA SER A 55 -6.29 -4.84 11.18
C SER A 55 -6.78 -3.81 10.14
N ARG A 56 -5.90 -2.89 9.77
CA ARG A 56 -6.22 -1.73 8.94
C ARG A 56 -5.55 -1.83 7.58
N VAL A 57 -6.31 -1.53 6.53
CA VAL A 57 -5.82 -1.50 5.16
C VAL A 57 -5.87 -0.07 4.62
N ILE A 58 -4.76 0.38 4.05
CA ILE A 58 -4.72 1.53 3.16
C ILE A 58 -4.50 1.00 1.74
N VAL A 59 -5.42 1.28 0.83
CA VAL A 59 -5.35 0.80 -0.56
C VAL A 59 -5.35 1.96 -1.55
N LEU A 60 -4.45 1.91 -2.53
CA LEU A 60 -4.47 2.82 -3.68
C LEU A 60 -5.38 2.25 -4.77
N LEU A 61 -6.51 2.89 -4.98
CA LEU A 61 -7.44 2.58 -6.07
C LEU A 61 -7.28 3.64 -7.17
N ARG A 62 -6.66 3.27 -8.28
CA ARG A 62 -6.17 4.17 -9.32
C ARG A 62 -5.26 5.24 -8.72
N GLU A 63 -5.78 6.43 -8.46
CA GLU A 63 -5.01 7.57 -7.96
C GLU A 63 -5.43 7.98 -6.55
N THR A 64 -6.37 7.27 -5.93
CA THR A 64 -6.95 7.67 -4.64
C THR A 64 -6.72 6.60 -3.57
N PHE A 65 -6.20 7.02 -2.42
CA PHE A 65 -6.09 6.16 -1.25
C PHE A 65 -7.42 6.06 -0.51
N TYR A 66 -7.75 4.85 -0.05
CA TYR A 66 -8.91 4.58 0.81
C TYR A 66 -8.46 3.78 2.03
N GLN A 67 -9.17 3.97 3.14
CA GLN A 67 -8.99 3.18 4.36
C GLN A 67 -10.12 2.17 4.52
N TYR A 68 -9.75 0.97 4.97
CA TYR A 68 -10.66 -0.06 5.43
C TYR A 68 -10.20 -0.57 6.80
N CYS A 69 -11.16 -0.86 7.68
CA CYS A 69 -10.91 -1.32 9.03
C CYS A 69 -11.40 -2.75 9.24
N ASN A 70 -10.86 -3.43 10.26
CA ASN A 70 -11.24 -4.80 10.63
C ASN A 70 -11.03 -5.82 9.49
N VAL A 71 -10.02 -5.62 8.65
CA VAL A 71 -9.65 -6.57 7.59
C VAL A 71 -8.68 -7.61 8.17
N ASP A 72 -9.10 -8.87 8.20
CA ASP A 72 -8.26 -9.95 8.72
C ASP A 72 -7.07 -10.24 7.78
N PRO A 73 -5.95 -10.76 8.31
CA PRO A 73 -4.75 -11.00 7.50
C PRO A 73 -4.95 -12.04 6.39
N GLY A 74 -5.88 -12.99 6.57
CA GLY A 74 -6.23 -13.98 5.56
C GLY A 74 -6.90 -13.34 4.35
N THR A 75 -7.81 -12.38 4.58
CA THR A 75 -8.42 -11.58 3.52
C THR A 75 -7.38 -10.78 2.74
N VAL A 76 -6.40 -10.16 3.43
CA VAL A 76 -5.30 -9.42 2.76
C VAL A 76 -4.41 -10.36 1.94
N ALA A 77 -4.04 -11.51 2.49
CA ALA A 77 -3.24 -12.51 1.78
C ALA A 77 -3.97 -13.04 0.53
N ALA A 78 -5.27 -13.34 0.65
CA ALA A 78 -6.10 -13.75 -0.48
C ALA A 78 -6.20 -12.64 -1.54
N TRP A 79 -6.33 -11.38 -1.12
CA TRP A 79 -6.34 -10.26 -2.06
C TRP A 79 -5.01 -10.14 -2.82
N LEU A 80 -3.88 -10.19 -2.11
CA LEU A 80 -2.54 -10.15 -2.70
C LEU A 80 -2.24 -11.36 -3.59
N GLY A 81 -2.85 -12.52 -3.33
CA GLY A 81 -2.74 -13.73 -4.16
C GLY A 81 -3.68 -13.81 -5.35
N ALA A 82 -4.77 -13.02 -5.38
CA ALA A 82 -5.81 -13.14 -6.42
C ALA A 82 -5.32 -12.77 -7.84
N ASP A 83 -5.71 -13.54 -8.86
CA ASP A 83 -5.40 -13.26 -10.28
C ASP A 83 -5.82 -11.86 -10.73
N SER A 84 -6.93 -11.35 -10.18
CA SER A 84 -7.41 -9.99 -10.42
C SER A 84 -7.70 -9.27 -9.12
N LYS A 85 -6.82 -8.34 -8.74
CA LYS A 85 -6.98 -7.48 -7.55
C LYS A 85 -8.27 -6.67 -7.58
N GLY A 86 -8.64 -6.16 -8.76
CA GLY A 86 -9.87 -5.40 -8.95
C GLY A 86 -11.13 -6.26 -8.82
N ARG A 87 -11.14 -7.49 -9.36
CA ARG A 87 -12.27 -8.41 -9.16
C ARG A 87 -12.44 -8.79 -7.69
N PHE A 88 -11.33 -9.13 -7.02
CA PHE A 88 -11.35 -9.44 -5.59
C PHE A 88 -11.89 -8.26 -4.77
N TYR A 89 -11.40 -7.05 -5.02
CA TYR A 89 -11.90 -5.84 -4.37
C TYR A 89 -13.41 -5.67 -4.50
N ASN A 90 -13.94 -5.75 -5.73
CA ASN A 90 -15.36 -5.53 -5.98
C ASN A 90 -16.27 -6.58 -5.32
N GLN A 91 -15.78 -7.80 -5.14
CA GLN A 91 -16.56 -8.90 -4.57
C GLN A 91 -16.44 -9.01 -3.05
N ASN A 92 -15.28 -8.68 -2.48
CA ASN A 92 -14.96 -9.02 -1.09
C ASN A 92 -14.66 -7.81 -0.21
N ILE A 93 -14.21 -6.68 -0.77
CA ILE A 93 -13.75 -5.52 0.00
C ILE A 93 -14.71 -4.33 -0.12
N LYS A 94 -15.16 -4.03 -1.34
CA LYS A 94 -15.93 -2.84 -1.66
C LYS A 94 -17.19 -2.75 -0.81
N SER A 95 -17.29 -1.65 -0.06
CA SER A 95 -18.50 -1.27 0.65
C SER A 95 -19.65 -0.95 -0.32
N ASN A 96 -20.88 -1.30 0.07
CA ASN A 96 -22.08 -0.85 -0.62
C ASN A 96 -22.51 0.53 -0.05
N ALA A 97 -23.49 1.20 -0.65
CA ALA A 97 -23.83 2.58 -0.29
C ALA A 97 -24.43 2.76 1.13
N VAL A 98 -24.70 1.67 1.85
CA VAL A 98 -25.42 1.72 3.13
C VAL A 98 -24.50 1.31 4.28
N ASP A 99 -23.79 0.19 4.14
CA ASP A 99 -22.84 -0.26 5.15
C ASP A 99 -21.87 -1.31 4.60
N GLY A 100 -20.58 -0.99 4.59
CA GLY A 100 -19.52 -1.88 4.19
C GLY A 100 -19.05 -2.76 5.31
N ARG A 101 -18.82 -4.04 5.00
CA ARG A 101 -18.18 -4.99 5.92
C ARG A 101 -16.91 -4.43 6.57
N PHE A 102 -16.15 -3.62 5.85
CA PHE A 102 -14.86 -3.06 6.28
C PHE A 102 -14.87 -1.53 6.41
N ASP A 103 -16.05 -0.90 6.46
CA ASP A 103 -16.12 0.53 6.74
C ASP A 103 -15.67 0.79 8.18
N CYS A 104 -14.83 1.82 8.35
CA CYS A 104 -14.35 2.26 9.65
C CYS A 104 -15.49 2.96 10.39
N ARG A 105 -15.84 2.46 11.59
CA ARG A 105 -16.84 3.04 12.49
C ARG A 105 -16.18 3.55 13.75
#